data_AF-A0A976KC04-F1
#
_entry.id   AF-A0A976KC04-F1
#
_cell.length_a   1.000
_cell.length_b   1.000
_cell.length_c   1.000
_cell.angle_alpha   90.00
_cell.angle_beta   90.00
_cell.angle_gamma   90.00
#
_symmetry.space_group_name_H-M   'P 1'
#
loop_
_entity.id
_entity.type
_entity.pdbx_description
1 polymer ?
#
loop_
_entity_poly.entity_id
_entity_poly.type
_entity_poly.pdbx_seq_one_letter_code
_entity_poly.pdbx_strand_id
1 'polypeptide(L)' 'MELPAEILIHNALLGMKGSKGTLLHMSELGFYEVNCHFGDKVHRILLPISETAIILREPEESMPESLEIER' A
#
# COMPACT_ATOMS: atom_id res chain seq x y z
N MET A 1 4.13 11.63 -6.50
CA MET A 1 3.63 10.26 -6.73
C MET A 1 2.33 10.39 -7.49
N GLU A 2 2.12 9.57 -8.53
CA GLU A 2 0.81 9.46 -9.18
C GLU A 2 -0.10 8.59 -8.30
N LEU A 3 -1.39 8.90 -8.24
CA LEU A 3 -2.35 8.19 -7.37
C LEU A 3 -3.44 7.54 -8.23
N PRO A 4 -3.91 6.32 -7.88
CA PRO A 4 -3.48 5.51 -6.73
C PRO A 4 -2.07 4.91 -6.90
N ALA A 5 -1.35 4.69 -5.80
CA ALA A 5 0.00 4.12 -5.80
C ALA A 5 0.17 2.97 -4.82
N GLU A 6 0.84 1.90 -5.24
CA GLU A 6 1.28 0.83 -4.35
C GLU A 6 2.42 1.31 -3.46
N ILE A 7 2.28 1.10 -2.15
CA ILE A 7 3.23 1.58 -1.15
C ILE A 7 3.51 0.52 -0.06
N LEU A 8 4.66 0.69 0.60
CA LEU A 8 4.94 0.09 1.90
C LEU A 8 4.68 1.13 3.00
N ILE A 9 4.07 0.69 4.09
CA ILE A 9 3.61 1.53 5.20
C ILE A 9 4.40 1.16 6.46
N HIS A 10 5.02 2.18 7.07
CA HIS A 10 5.60 2.10 8.39
C HIS A 10 4.89 3.09 9.31
N ASN A 11 4.20 2.57 10.33
CA ASN A 11 3.46 3.36 11.31
C ASN A 11 3.59 2.70 12.68
N ALA A 12 4.18 3.41 13.65
CA ALA A 12 4.45 2.87 14.97
C ALA A 12 3.18 2.65 15.79
N LEU A 13 2.18 3.55 15.65
CA LEU A 13 0.91 3.51 16.39
C LEU A 13 0.15 2.19 16.15
N LEU A 14 0.13 1.70 14.92
CA LEU A 14 -0.52 0.44 14.53
C LEU A 14 0.46 -0.74 14.40
N GLY A 15 1.74 -0.55 14.74
CA GLY A 15 2.76 -1.59 14.62
C GLY A 15 3.04 -2.04 13.18
N MET A 16 2.72 -1.21 12.19
CA MET A 16 2.95 -1.50 10.77
C MET A 16 4.44 -1.31 10.45
N LYS A 17 5.09 -2.37 9.95
CA LYS A 17 6.52 -2.38 9.63
C LYS A 17 6.73 -2.92 8.21
N GLY A 18 6.41 -2.10 7.21
CA GLY A 18 6.47 -2.49 5.80
C GLY A 18 5.20 -3.17 5.31
N SER A 19 4.05 -2.84 5.91
CA SER A 19 2.75 -3.35 5.48
C SER A 19 2.44 -2.84 4.07
N LYS A 20 1.98 -3.72 3.19
CA LYS A 20 1.58 -3.34 1.82
C LYS A 20 0.23 -2.62 1.85
N GLY A 21 0.07 -1.62 0.99
CA GLY A 21 -1.21 -0.97 0.75
C GLY A 21 -1.19 -0.09 -0.48
N THR A 22 -2.34 0.49 -0.78
CA THR A 22 -2.53 1.40 -1.91
C THR A 22 -2.85 2.79 -1.36
N LEU A 23 -1.98 3.75 -1.63
CA LEU A 23 -2.21 5.17 -1.33
C LEU A 23 -3.23 5.73 -2.30
N LEU A 24 -4.29 6.32 -1.78
CA LEU A 24 -5.40 6.88 -2.57
C LEU A 24 -5.35 8.40 -2.59
N HIS A 25 -5.03 9.02 -1.45
CA HIS A 25 -5.02 10.47 -1.30
C HIS A 25 -4.08 10.92 -0.18
N MET A 26 -3.57 12.14 -0.30
CA MET A 26 -2.83 12.86 0.74
C MET A 26 -3.66 14.09 1.10
N SER A 27 -4.32 14.06 2.25
CA SER A 27 -5.19 15.14 2.69
C SER A 27 -4.38 16.34 3.18
N GLU A 28 -4.87 17.55 2.87
CA GLU A 28 -4.34 18.81 3.43
C GLU A 28 -4.45 18.86 4.97
N LEU A 29 -5.32 18.05 5.58
CA LEU A 29 -5.45 17.91 7.03
C LEU A 29 -4.34 17.06 7.66
N GLY A 30 -3.39 16.54 6.88
CA GLY A 30 -2.23 15.81 7.40
C GLY A 30 -2.43 14.31 7.53
N PHE A 31 -3.25 13.70 6.67
CA PHE A 31 -3.51 12.25 6.67
C PHE A 31 -3.25 11.62 5.30
N TYR A 32 -2.75 10.40 5.31
CA TYR A 32 -2.78 9.49 4.17
C TYR A 32 -4.09 8.70 4.19
N GLU A 33 -4.83 8.72 3.08
CA GLU A 33 -5.94 7.79 2.85
C GLU A 33 -5.40 6.57 2.12
N VAL A 34 -5.49 5.42 2.77
CA VAL A 34 -4.84 4.18 2.31
C VAL A 34 -5.80 3.02 2.39
N ASN A 35 -5.81 2.17 1.36
CA ASN A 35 -6.38 0.84 1.46
C ASN A 35 -5.28 -0.15 1.85
N CYS A 36 -5.46 -0.93 2.91
CA CYS A 36 -4.53 -1.98 3.31
C CYS A 36 -5.23 -3.15 4.01
N HIS A 37 -4.55 -4.28 4.16
CA HIS A 37 -5.12 -5.47 4.79
C HIS A 37 -5.03 -5.44 6.32
N PHE A 38 -6.13 -5.83 6.97
CA PHE A 38 -6.16 -6.26 8.37
C PHE A 38 -6.79 -7.64 8.43
N GLY A 39 -5.97 -8.67 8.69
CA GLY A 39 -6.37 -10.06 8.46
C GLY A 39 -6.73 -10.27 7.00
N ASP A 40 -7.87 -10.90 6.73
CA ASP A 40 -8.31 -11.27 5.38
C ASP A 40 -9.08 -10.16 4.65
N LYS A 41 -9.28 -9.00 5.28
CA LYS A 41 -10.10 -7.91 4.74
C LYS A 41 -9.27 -6.70 4.37
N VAL A 42 -9.68 -6.02 3.30
CA VAL A 42 -9.15 -4.71 2.93
C VAL A 42 -9.94 -3.64 3.66
N HIS A 43 -9.23 -2.73 4.31
CA HIS A 43 -9.81 -1.59 5.00
C HIS A 43 -9.25 -0.30 4.43
N ARG A 44 -10.13 0.70 4.30
CA ARG A 44 -9.74 2.08 4.09
C ARG A 44 -9.46 2.73 5.43
N ILE A 45 -8.26 3.26 5.60
CA ILE A 45 -7.80 3.88 6.84
C ILE A 45 -7.20 5.25 6.59
N LEU A 46 -7.20 6.07 7.64
CA LEU A 46 -6.49 7.35 7.68
C LEU A 46 -5.28 7.19 8.60
N LEU A 47 -4.10 7.45 8.05
CA LEU A 47 -2.84 7.42 8.80
C LEU A 47 -2.27 8.83 8.93
N PRO A 48 -1.93 9.30 10.14
CA PRO A 48 -1.34 10.63 10.31
C PRO A 48 0.02 10.70 9.63
N ILE A 49 0.25 11.71 8.80
CA ILE A 49 1.51 11.90 8.06
C ILE A 49 2.69 12.07 9.03
N SER A 50 2.47 12.73 10.17
CA SER A 50 3.51 12.99 11.19
C SER A 50 4.11 11.73 11.81
N GLU A 51 3.42 10.59 11.74
CA GLU A 51 3.85 9.33 12.37
C GLU A 51 3.90 8.16 11.37
N THR A 52 3.79 8.46 10.08
CA THR A 52 3.71 7.43 9.04
C THR A 52 4.74 7.71 7.95
N ALA A 53 5.65 6.77 7.75
CA ALA A 53 6.48 6.75 6.56
C ALA A 53 5.83 5.85 5.50
N ILE A 54 5.77 6.34 4.27
CA ILE A 54 5.34 5.58 3.10
C ILE A 54 6.50 5.48 2.11
N ILE A 55 6.63 4.33 1.47
CA ILE A 55 7.66 4.07 0.46
C ILE A 55 6.94 3.63 -0.81
N LEU A 56 7.17 4.31 -1.93
CA LEU A 56 6.61 3.90 -3.22
C LEU A 56 7.16 2.52 -3.57
N ARG A 57 6.27 1.57 -3.85
CA ARG A 57 6.67 0.24 -4.29
C ARG A 57 6.91 0.28 -5.79
N GLU A 58 8.12 -0.08 -6.21
CA GLU A 58 8.39 -0.33 -7.63
C GLU A 58 7.60 -1.57 -8.08
N PRO A 59 7.03 -1.58 -9.30
CA PRO A 59 6.41 -2.78 -9.85
C PRO A 59 7.44 -3.91 -9.90
N GLU A 60 7.18 -5.01 -9.21
CA GLU A 60 7.93 -6.25 -9.44
C GLU A 60 7.59 -6.73 -10.86
N GLU A 61 8.59 -7.00 -11.70
CA GLU A 61 8.37 -7.59 -13.03
C GLU A 61 7.51 -8.85 -12.86
N SER A 62 6.27 -8.79 -13.35
CA SER A 62 5.41 -9.97 -13.37
C SER A 62 6.05 -10.96 -14.33
N MET A 63 6.65 -12.05 -13.83
CA MET A 63 6.94 -13.20 -14.68
C MET A 63 5.63 -13.63 -15.33
N PRO A 64 5.54 -13.70 -16.67
CA PRO A 64 4.33 -14.17 -17.33
C PRO A 64 4.04 -15.59 -16.84
N GLU A 65 2.81 -15.82 -16.38
CA GLU A 65 2.31 -17.15 -16.06
C GLU A 65 2.62 -18.08 -17.24
N SER A 66 3.24 -19.21 -16.91
CA SER A 66 3.66 -20.23 -17.86
C SER A 66 2.57 -20.50 -18.91
N LEU A 67 2.91 -20.33 -20.19
CA LEU A 67 2.13 -20.80 -21.32
C LEU A 67 1.74 -22.27 -21.07
N GLU A 68 0.45 -22.51 -20.81
CA GLU A 68 -0.12 -23.85 -20.87
C GLU A 68 0.01 -24.34 -22.31
N ILE A 69 1.00 -25.20 -22.55
CA ILE A 69 1.14 -25.92 -23.82
C ILE A 69 0.08 -27.02 -23.80
N GLU A 70 -1.06 -26.78 -24.44
CA GLU A 70 -2.06 -27.81 -24.75
C GLU A 70 -1.38 -28.95 -25.55
N ARG A 71 -1.58 -30.20 -25.12
CA ARG A 71 -1.16 -31.42 -25.84
C ARG A 71 -2.37 -32.10 -26.47
#